data_AF-A0A916JEQ5-F1
#
_entry.id   AF-A0A916JEQ5-F1
#
_cell.length_a   1.000
_cell.length_b   1.000
_cell.length_c   1.000
_cell.angle_alpha   90.00
_cell.angle_beta   90.00
_cell.angle_gamma   90.00
#
_symmetry.space_group_name_H-M   'P 1'
#
loop_
_entity.id
_entity.type
_entity.pdbx_description
1 polymer ?
#
loop_
_entity_poly.entity_id
_entity_poly.type
_entity_poly.pdbx_seq_one_letter_code
_entity_poly.pdbx_strand_id
1 'polypeptide(L)'
;MQNTLFSWDSYYSQKWYIFKNTELGRLHDCIDWDNLVELLPKKKTLRGAPSWLPPKGLFGMMFLKHYTGQSDQKLLDRFNTDWAMQLFCGVLLSDNE
;
A
#
# COMPACT_ATOMS: atom_id res chain seq x y z
N MET A 1 -26.67 12.60 -16.26
CA MET A 1 -25.84 12.31 -15.06
C MET A 1 -26.38 11.03 -14.45
N GLN A 2 -25.61 9.95 -14.50
CA GLN A 2 -25.96 8.70 -13.79
C GLN A 2 -25.71 8.94 -12.31
N ASN A 3 -26.77 8.93 -11.51
CA ASN A 3 -26.65 8.92 -10.05
C ASN A 3 -26.26 7.50 -9.64
N THR A 4 -24.99 7.27 -9.35
CA THR A 4 -24.56 6.04 -8.68
C THR A 4 -25.09 6.06 -7.25
N LEU A 5 -25.66 4.94 -6.79
CA LEU A 5 -26.23 4.82 -5.44
C LEU A 5 -25.19 5.05 -4.32
N PHE A 6 -23.90 4.97 -4.68
CA PHE A 6 -22.75 5.21 -3.82
C PHE A 6 -21.79 6.17 -4.53
N SER A 7 -21.12 7.05 -3.78
CA SER A 7 -20.03 7.84 -4.37
C SER A 7 -18.81 6.94 -4.59
N TRP A 8 -18.01 7.23 -5.63
CA TRP A 8 -16.78 6.48 -5.92
C TRP A 8 -15.79 6.44 -4.74
N ASP A 9 -15.82 7.49 -3.91
CA ASP A 9 -14.98 7.63 -2.72
C ASP A 9 -15.61 7.04 -1.44
N SER A 10 -16.88 6.61 -1.50
CA SER A 10 -17.62 6.18 -0.32
C SER A 10 -17.56 4.68 -0.17
N TYR A 11 -17.05 4.29 0.99
CA TYR A 11 -16.78 2.93 1.46
C TYR A 11 -15.53 2.32 0.83
N TYR A 12 -14.52 2.15 1.68
CA TYR A 12 -13.51 1.12 1.59
C TYR A 12 -13.88 0.06 0.56
N SER A 13 -13.12 -0.01 -0.55
CA SER A 13 -13.34 -1.00 -1.60
C SER A 13 -13.60 -2.36 -0.93
N GLN A 14 -14.47 -3.21 -1.50
CA GLN A 14 -14.71 -4.54 -0.93
C GLN A 14 -13.39 -5.26 -0.61
N LYS A 15 -12.36 -5.04 -1.44
CA LYS A 15 -10.97 -5.45 -1.20
C LYS A 15 -10.42 -4.92 0.12
N TRP A 16 -10.55 -3.64 0.44
CA TRP A 16 -10.12 -3.10 1.74
C TRP A 16 -10.87 -3.71 2.92
N TYR A 17 -12.19 -3.87 2.85
CA TYR A 17 -12.94 -4.54 3.93
C TYR A 17 -12.41 -5.97 4.15
N ILE A 18 -12.20 -6.72 3.08
CA ILE A 18 -11.62 -8.07 3.16
C ILE A 18 -10.19 -8.00 3.74
N PHE A 19 -9.35 -7.09 3.23
CA PHE A 19 -7.98 -6.88 3.70
C PHE A 19 -7.91 -6.68 5.20
N LYS A 20 -8.74 -5.79 5.76
CA LYS A 20 -8.80 -5.50 7.20
C LYS A 20 -9.14 -6.73 8.06
N ASN A 21 -9.84 -7.70 7.49
CA ASN A 21 -10.17 -8.96 8.15
C ASN A 21 -9.07 -10.04 7.99
N THR A 22 -8.07 -9.82 7.14
CA THR A 22 -6.89 -10.70 7.04
C THR A 22 -5.90 -10.47 8.19
N GLU A 23 -4.96 -11.40 8.38
CA GLU A 23 -3.85 -11.20 9.31
C GLU A 23 -2.99 -9.99 8.94
N LEU A 24 -2.73 -9.80 7.64
CA LEU A 24 -1.94 -8.69 7.13
C LEU A 24 -2.62 -7.33 7.37
N GLY A 25 -3.95 -7.27 7.27
CA GLY A 25 -4.72 -6.07 7.61
C GLY A 25 -4.74 -5.78 9.11
N ARG A 26 -4.80 -6.81 9.96
CA ARG A 26 -4.64 -6.62 11.41
C ARG A 26 -3.24 -6.10 11.76
N LEU A 27 -2.19 -6.63 11.11
CA LEU A 27 -0.83 -6.12 11.28
C LEU A 27 -0.72 -4.66 10.84
N HIS A 28 -1.34 -4.31 9.71
CA HIS A 28 -1.40 -2.94 9.22
C HIS A 28 -2.00 -1.98 10.26
N ASP A 29 -3.01 -2.41 11.03
CA ASP A 29 -3.68 -1.59 12.03
C ASP A 29 -2.87 -1.34 13.30
N CYS A 30 -1.89 -2.21 13.58
CA CYS A 30 -0.98 -2.04 14.70
C CYS A 30 0.12 -1.01 14.43
N ILE A 31 0.26 -0.56 13.18
CA ILE A 31 1.36 0.33 12.75
C ILE A 31 0.88 1.78 12.79
N ASP A 32 1.65 2.63 13.45
CA ASP A 32 1.45 4.08 13.45
C ASP A 32 2.06 4.70 12.18
N TRP A 33 1.29 4.61 11.09
CA TRP A 33 1.76 5.03 9.77
C TRP A 33 2.05 6.52 9.66
N ASP A 34 1.27 7.36 10.34
CA ASP A 34 1.40 8.80 10.20
C ASP A 34 2.68 9.28 10.88
N ASN A 35 2.96 8.80 12.10
CA ASN A 35 4.23 9.06 12.78
C ASN A 35 5.44 8.51 12.02
N LEU A 36 5.33 7.32 11.39
CA LEU A 36 6.41 6.79 10.56
C LEU A 36 6.69 7.67 9.34
N VAL A 37 5.65 8.13 8.65
CA VAL A 37 5.81 9.00 7.47
C VAL A 37 6.43 10.34 7.84
N GLU A 38 6.13 10.89 9.02
CA GLU A 38 6.75 12.13 9.50
C GLU A 38 8.27 12.02 9.69
N LEU A 39 8.80 10.81 9.93
CA LEU A 39 10.24 10.58 10.05
C LEU A 39 10.96 10.61 8.70
N LEU A 40 10.25 10.57 7.57
CA LEU A 40 10.87 10.61 6.26
C LEU A 40 11.44 12.00 5.95
N PRO A 41 12.63 12.08 5.33
CA PRO A 41 13.20 13.35 4.96
C PRO A 41 12.32 14.03 3.90
N LYS A 42 12.04 15.33 4.10
CA LYS A 42 11.35 16.14 3.10
C LYS A 42 12.17 16.19 1.82
N LYS A 43 11.51 16.00 0.67
CA LYS A 43 12.14 16.07 -0.64
C LYS A 43 12.75 17.48 -0.83
N LYS A 44 14.08 17.56 -0.89
CA LYS A 44 14.81 18.84 -0.97
C LYS A 44 14.84 19.45 -2.38
N THR A 45 14.71 18.61 -3.42
CA THR A 45 14.78 19.05 -4.81
C THR A 45 13.72 18.34 -5.64
N LEU A 46 13.24 18.97 -6.71
CA LEU A 46 12.31 18.34 -7.66
C LEU A 46 13.02 17.43 -8.68
N ARG A 47 14.34 17.23 -8.55
CA ARG A 47 15.12 16.40 -9.47
C ARG A 47 14.94 14.91 -9.14
N GLY A 48 15.00 14.06 -10.17
CA GLY A 48 14.85 12.61 -10.05
C GLY A 48 13.43 12.11 -10.32
N ALA A 49 13.32 10.82 -10.64
CA ALA A 49 12.03 10.18 -10.88
C ALA A 49 11.11 10.28 -9.65
N PRO A 50 9.79 10.42 -9.85
CA PRO A 50 8.85 10.29 -8.74
C PRO A 50 8.93 8.89 -8.14
N SER A 51 8.68 8.80 -6.83
CA SER A 51 8.53 7.49 -6.17
C SER A 51 7.33 6.76 -6.75
N TRP A 52 7.49 5.47 -7.02
CA TRP A 52 6.38 4.60 -7.44
C TRP A 52 5.44 4.27 -6.28
N LEU A 53 5.96 4.31 -5.05
CA LEU A 53 5.20 4.03 -3.83
C LEU A 53 4.92 5.32 -3.06
N PRO A 54 3.76 5.42 -2.39
CA PRO A 54 3.52 6.48 -1.42
C PRO A 54 4.47 6.33 -0.23
N PRO A 55 4.64 7.38 0.61
CA PRO A 55 5.49 7.31 1.81
C PRO A 55 5.21 6.11 2.73
N LYS A 56 3.92 5.77 2.93
CA LYS A 56 3.50 4.58 3.69
C LYS A 56 3.98 3.29 3.03
N GLY A 57 3.92 3.20 1.69
CA GLY A 57 4.35 2.05 0.91
C GLY A 57 5.85 1.78 0.98
N LEU A 58 6.69 2.81 1.19
CA LEU A 58 8.12 2.62 1.41
C LEU A 58 8.38 1.76 2.66
N PHE A 59 7.73 2.10 3.78
CA PHE A 59 7.79 1.28 4.99
C PHE A 59 7.04 -0.03 4.84
N GLY A 60 5.89 -0.02 4.18
CA GLY A 60 5.08 -1.20 3.89
C GLY A 60 5.92 -2.31 3.24
N MET A 61 6.71 -1.96 2.23
CA MET A 61 7.58 -2.91 1.54
C MET A 61 8.68 -3.48 2.44
N MET A 62 9.23 -2.67 3.36
CA MET A 62 10.21 -3.15 4.35
C MET A 62 9.58 -4.17 5.31
N PHE A 63 8.36 -3.90 5.80
CA PHE A 63 7.65 -4.84 6.66
C PHE A 63 7.27 -6.12 5.91
N LEU A 64 6.79 -6.01 4.67
CA LEU A 64 6.45 -7.18 3.85
C LEU A 64 7.67 -8.06 3.56
N LYS A 65 8.84 -7.47 3.30
CA LYS A 65 10.08 -8.23 3.12
C LYS A 65 10.38 -9.08 4.35
N HIS A 66 10.30 -8.48 5.54
CA HIS A 66 10.54 -9.19 6.79
C HIS A 66 9.46 -10.26 7.06
N TYR A 67 8.19 -9.91 6.90
CA TYR A 67 7.05 -10.81 7.12
C TYR A 67 7.07 -12.04 6.22
N THR A 68 7.49 -11.89 4.96
CA THR A 68 7.46 -12.97 3.96
C THR A 68 8.78 -13.74 3.82
N GLY A 69 9.89 -13.19 4.32
CA GLY A 69 11.23 -13.76 4.16
C GLY A 69 11.70 -13.90 2.70
N GLN A 70 11.10 -13.17 1.76
CA GLN A 70 11.41 -13.26 0.33
C GLN A 70 12.62 -12.39 -0.04
N SER A 71 13.29 -12.74 -1.15
CA SER A 71 14.24 -11.83 -1.80
C SER A 71 13.50 -10.63 -2.42
N ASP A 72 14.22 -9.55 -2.71
CA ASP A 72 13.62 -8.33 -3.27
C ASP A 72 12.88 -8.61 -4.60
N GLN A 73 13.49 -9.41 -5.48
CA GLN A 73 12.84 -9.77 -6.75
C GLN A 73 11.54 -10.54 -6.52
N LYS A 74 11.56 -11.55 -5.65
CA LYS A 74 10.39 -12.40 -5.41
C LYS A 74 9.28 -11.66 -4.66
N LEU A 75 9.66 -10.70 -3.81
CA LEU A 75 8.72 -9.80 -3.16
C LEU A 75 8.05 -8.88 -4.19
N LEU A 76 8.80 -8.34 -5.15
CA LEU A 76 8.25 -7.52 -6.23
C LEU A 76 7.28 -8.32 -7.11
N ASP A 77 7.67 -9.53 -7.53
CA ASP A 77 6.83 -10.41 -8.34
C ASP A 77 5.50 -10.73 -7.62
N ARG A 78 5.57 -10.96 -6.32
CA ARG A 78 4.37 -11.16 -5.49
C ARG A 78 3.57 -9.89 -5.31
N PHE A 79 4.20 -8.74 -5.10
CA PHE A 79 3.53 -7.45 -4.95
C PHE A 79 2.68 -7.11 -6.18
N ASN A 80 3.16 -7.42 -7.38
CA ASN A 80 2.42 -7.16 -8.62
C ASN A 80 1.17 -8.06 -8.78
N THR A 81 1.09 -9.18 -8.06
CA THR A 81 -0.02 -10.15 -8.16
C THR A 81 -0.92 -10.20 -6.91
N ASP A 82 -0.43 -9.72 -5.76
CA ASP A 82 -1.08 -9.81 -4.46
C ASP A 82 -1.66 -8.45 -4.06
N TRP A 83 -2.94 -8.25 -4.32
CA TRP A 83 -3.65 -7.02 -3.98
C TRP A 83 -3.65 -6.71 -2.48
N ALA A 84 -3.51 -7.72 -1.59
CA ALA A 84 -3.45 -7.47 -0.16
C ALA A 84 -2.10 -6.85 0.24
N MET A 85 -1.01 -7.25 -0.43
CA MET A 85 0.29 -6.60 -0.27
C MET A 85 0.30 -5.17 -0.80
N GLN A 86 -0.38 -4.93 -1.94
CA GLN A 86 -0.55 -3.58 -2.47
C GLN A 86 -1.31 -2.68 -1.48
N LEU A 87 -2.45 -3.16 -0.97
CA LEU A 87 -3.24 -2.43 0.02
C LEU A 87 -2.47 -2.18 1.31
N PHE A 88 -1.63 -3.13 1.75
CA PHE A 88 -0.74 -2.94 2.89
C PHE A 88 0.25 -1.78 2.67
N CYS A 89 0.69 -1.56 1.43
CA CYS A 89 1.53 -0.44 1.05
C CYS A 89 0.75 0.85 0.74
N GLY A 90 -0.58 0.85 0.86
CA GLY A 90 -1.43 2.02 0.58
C GLY A 90 -1.57 2.33 -0.92
N VAL A 91 -1.44 1.31 -1.77
CA VAL A 91 -1.56 1.40 -3.24
C VAL A 91 -2.49 0.30 -3.73
N LEU A 92 -3.16 0.51 -4.86
CA LEU A 92 -3.81 -0.55 -5.61
C LEU A 92 -3.49 -0.32 -7.07
N LEU A 93 -2.72 -1.23 -7.67
CA LEU A 93 -2.31 -1.10 -9.07
C LEU A 93 -3.50 -1.36 -9.99
N SER A 94 -3.50 -0.70 -11.14
CA SER A 94 -4.44 -0.97 -12.22
C SER A 94 -4.16 -2.36 -12.81
N ASP A 95 -5.15 -3.01 -13.43
CA ASP A 95 -4.98 -4.36 -14.02
C ASP A 95 -3.92 -4.43 -15.16
N ASN A 96 -3.32 -3.29 -15.56
CA ASN A 96 -2.33 -3.16 -16.64
C ASN A 96 -1.02 -2.46 -16.20
N GLU A 97 -0.76 -2.33 -14.89
CA GLU A 97 0.48 -1.78 -14.32
C GLU A 97 1.33 -2.86 -13.64
#